data_AF-A0A9D5ILA5-F1
#
_entry.id   AF-A0A9D5ILA5-F1
#
_cell.length_a   1.000
_cell.length_b   1.000
_cell.length_c   1.000
_cell.angle_alpha   90.00
_cell.angle_beta   90.00
_cell.angle_gamma   90.00
#
_symmetry.space_group_name_H-M   'P 1'
#
loop_
_entity.id
_entity.type
_entity.pdbx_description
1 polymer ?
#
loop_
_entity_poly.entity_id
_entity_poly.type
_entity_poly.pdbx_seq_one_letter_code
_entity_poly.pdbx_strand_id
1 'polypeptide(L)'
;MSVDNATSRGWIVSPAFDLLFLANLGWLLLLLPGFATPSDTAIDFWQIYFLTLPHRWITLVLVLTDPDRRDGRGYRLGFVAAAFAVLVAGAFLGTGAFLCLAMIDYVWNSWHFASQHSGVLRIYTRKVGGGYDFLERWGLRGFITYGALRAAGWATGWIEAEGTYLVWLHTADLLMLLVPAVLMLTNLIGASRERFGKLAYLTSVCLLYSGFILSLRFSWAQGIVVFAAAGSMFHAVEYLAIVTHYASRRETIGSESPFRTLARSWLLFLGIYLLVLGSFGVWMSQPENGFVLLWQGLNLWMAFVHYAYDGMIWKLRRPQTAAALGVSAT
;
A
#
# COMPACT_ATOMS: atom_id res chain seq x y z
N MET A 1 20.39 22.43 -20.25
CA MET A 1 20.13 23.22 -19.02
C MET A 1 19.63 22.25 -17.97
N SER A 2 20.49 21.84 -17.04
CA SER A 2 20.12 20.98 -15.91
C SER A 2 19.40 21.84 -14.88
N VAL A 3 18.10 21.60 -14.71
CA VAL A 3 17.39 22.02 -13.50
C VAL A 3 17.75 21.00 -12.43
N ASP A 4 19.01 21.04 -11.98
CA ASP A 4 19.40 20.44 -10.71
C ASP A 4 18.79 21.33 -9.63
N ASN A 5 17.52 21.05 -9.32
CA ASN A 5 16.81 21.68 -8.23
C ASN A 5 17.49 21.23 -6.92
N ALA A 6 18.40 22.08 -6.43
CA ALA A 6 18.95 22.06 -5.08
C ALA A 6 17.85 22.06 -3.98
N THR A 7 16.58 22.18 -4.36
CA THR A 7 15.38 22.25 -3.52
C THR A 7 14.78 20.90 -3.09
N SER A 8 15.29 19.75 -3.56
CA SER A 8 14.74 18.42 -3.22
C SER A 8 15.53 17.64 -2.15
N ARG A 9 16.50 18.25 -1.47
CA ARG A 9 17.36 17.55 -0.50
C ARG A 9 16.52 16.81 0.56
N GLY A 10 16.48 15.49 0.43
CA GLY A 10 15.82 14.57 1.35
C GLY A 10 14.33 14.32 1.18
N TRP A 11 13.73 14.91 0.16
CA TRP A 11 12.36 14.62 -0.27
C TRP A 11 12.40 13.69 -1.49
N ILE A 12 11.40 12.80 -1.62
CA ILE A 12 11.24 11.95 -2.79
C ILE A 12 10.88 12.82 -4.00
N VAL A 13 9.85 13.65 -3.88
CA VAL A 13 9.42 14.59 -4.94
C VAL A 13 9.58 16.04 -4.50
N SER A 14 8.85 16.45 -3.47
CA SER A 14 8.87 17.80 -2.89
C SER A 14 8.24 17.79 -1.50
N PRO A 15 8.48 18.79 -0.63
CA PRO A 15 7.87 18.83 0.70
C PRO A 15 6.35 18.69 0.69
N ALA A 16 5.66 19.46 -0.15
CA ALA A 16 4.20 19.44 -0.22
C ALA A 16 3.67 18.10 -0.76
N PHE A 17 4.30 17.56 -1.81
CA PHE A 17 3.90 16.29 -2.41
C PHE A 17 4.08 15.14 -1.41
N ASP A 18 5.24 15.07 -0.79
CA ASP A 18 5.57 14.02 0.14
C ASP A 18 4.69 14.09 1.40
N LEU A 19 4.44 15.28 1.96
CA LEU A 19 3.55 15.41 3.13
C LEU A 19 2.09 15.04 2.80
N LEU A 20 1.60 15.44 1.62
CA LEU A 20 0.21 15.21 1.23
C LEU A 20 -0.05 13.77 0.80
N PHE A 21 0.88 13.15 0.07
CA PHE A 21 0.63 11.87 -0.59
C PHE A 21 1.48 10.70 -0.06
N LEU A 22 2.68 10.96 0.48
CA LEU A 22 3.56 9.90 0.98
C LEU A 22 3.47 9.75 2.49
N ALA A 23 3.67 10.83 3.27
CA ALA A 23 3.32 10.85 4.69
C ALA A 23 1.80 10.92 4.89
N ASN A 24 1.06 11.25 3.84
CA ASN A 24 -0.40 11.22 3.77
C ASN A 24 -1.09 11.89 4.97
N LEU A 25 -0.71 13.12 5.31
CA LEU A 25 -1.30 13.80 6.49
C LEU A 25 -2.83 14.00 6.40
N GLY A 26 -3.43 13.77 5.23
CA GLY A 26 -4.88 13.79 5.03
C GLY A 26 -5.64 12.75 5.85
N TRP A 27 -5.01 11.64 6.28
CA TRP A 27 -5.69 10.63 7.10
C TRP A 27 -6.18 11.19 8.46
N LEU A 28 -5.54 12.24 8.97
CA LEU A 28 -5.94 12.91 10.22
C LEU A 28 -7.35 13.53 10.11
N LEU A 29 -7.81 13.85 8.91
CA LEU A 29 -9.17 14.35 8.68
C LEU A 29 -10.22 13.32 9.05
N LEU A 30 -9.92 12.02 8.94
CA LEU A 30 -10.83 10.94 9.33
C LEU A 30 -11.01 10.85 10.85
N LEU A 31 -10.10 11.45 11.64
CA LEU A 31 -10.25 11.54 13.10
C LEU A 31 -11.18 12.68 13.54
N LEU A 32 -11.56 13.59 12.64
CA LEU A 32 -12.42 14.71 12.99
C LEU A 32 -13.84 14.22 13.29
N PRO A 33 -14.48 14.71 14.38
CA PRO A 33 -15.86 14.35 14.69
C PRO A 33 -16.80 14.60 13.50
N GLY A 34 -17.59 13.59 13.13
CA GLY A 34 -18.56 13.67 12.04
C GLY A 34 -17.99 13.44 10.64
N PHE A 35 -16.69 13.16 10.51
CA PHE A 35 -16.08 12.85 9.21
C PHE A 35 -16.10 11.36 8.89
N ALA A 36 -15.74 10.52 9.86
CA ALA A 36 -15.83 9.06 9.77
C ALA A 36 -16.62 8.49 10.96
N THR A 37 -17.71 7.80 10.65
CA THR A 37 -18.59 7.11 11.59
C THR A 37 -18.45 5.60 11.47
N PRO A 38 -18.83 4.82 12.50
CA PRO A 38 -18.85 3.35 12.43
C PRO A 38 -19.73 2.77 11.31
N SER A 39 -20.59 3.59 10.70
CA SER A 39 -21.53 3.23 9.65
C SER A 39 -21.25 3.92 8.31
N ASP A 40 -20.11 4.60 8.14
CA ASP A 40 -19.86 5.45 6.96
C ASP A 40 -19.56 4.65 5.69
N THR A 41 -20.64 4.24 5.04
CA THR A 41 -20.63 3.62 3.72
C THR A 41 -20.08 4.52 2.63
N ALA A 42 -20.14 5.84 2.78
CA ALA A 42 -19.68 6.78 1.75
C ALA A 42 -18.15 6.79 1.63
N ILE A 43 -17.41 6.83 2.76
CA ILE A 43 -15.95 6.79 2.73
C ILE A 43 -15.50 5.44 2.18
N ASP A 44 -16.08 4.35 2.68
CA ASP A 44 -15.79 2.99 2.22
C ASP A 44 -16.07 2.86 0.72
N PHE A 45 -17.19 3.41 0.23
CA PHE A 45 -17.53 3.41 -1.20
C PHE A 45 -16.43 4.05 -2.05
N TRP A 46 -16.02 5.28 -1.73
CA TRP A 46 -14.98 5.97 -2.48
C TRP A 46 -13.62 5.29 -2.35
N GLN A 47 -13.27 4.86 -1.13
CA GLN A 47 -12.01 4.17 -0.85
C GLN A 47 -11.91 2.81 -1.56
N ILE A 48 -12.98 2.02 -1.60
CA ILE A 48 -12.98 0.71 -2.26
C ILE A 48 -12.95 0.89 -3.77
N TYR A 49 -13.93 1.62 -4.33
CA TYR A 49 -14.15 1.62 -5.79
C TYR A 49 -13.26 2.58 -6.55
N PHE A 50 -12.93 3.75 -6.00
CA PHE A 50 -12.21 4.79 -6.73
C PHE A 50 -10.75 4.96 -6.31
N LEU A 51 -10.33 4.25 -5.26
CA LEU A 51 -8.95 4.28 -4.79
C LEU A 51 -8.32 2.88 -4.81
N THR A 52 -8.85 1.93 -4.03
CA THR A 52 -8.23 0.61 -3.80
C THR A 52 -8.30 -0.29 -5.02
N LEU A 53 -9.47 -0.37 -5.64
CA LEU A 53 -9.68 -1.16 -6.85
C LEU A 53 -8.75 -0.66 -7.97
N PRO A 54 -8.75 0.63 -8.36
CA PRO A 54 -7.83 1.10 -9.39
C PRO A 54 -6.36 0.98 -9.03
N HIS A 55 -5.99 1.22 -7.77
CA HIS A 55 -4.65 0.98 -7.24
C HIS A 55 -4.14 -0.44 -7.56
N ARG A 56 -4.95 -1.48 -7.32
CA ARG A 56 -4.55 -2.87 -7.59
C ARG A 56 -4.35 -3.08 -9.09
N TRP A 57 -5.35 -2.69 -9.88
CA TRP A 57 -5.41 -3.00 -11.31
C TRP A 57 -4.41 -2.20 -12.16
N ILE A 58 -3.99 -1.00 -11.75
CA ILE A 58 -3.04 -0.18 -12.52
C ILE A 58 -1.68 -0.87 -12.66
N THR A 59 -1.39 -1.83 -11.77
CA THR A 59 -0.21 -2.70 -11.84
C THR A 59 -0.15 -3.49 -13.13
N LEU A 60 -1.30 -3.95 -13.66
CA LEU A 60 -1.33 -4.60 -14.98
C LEU A 60 -0.97 -3.62 -16.08
N VAL A 61 -1.50 -2.39 -16.02
CA VAL A 61 -1.16 -1.35 -17.01
C VAL A 61 0.35 -1.17 -17.05
N LEU A 62 0.99 -1.00 -15.88
CA LEU A 62 2.44 -0.88 -15.77
C LEU A 62 3.18 -2.10 -16.35
N VAL A 63 2.80 -3.30 -15.96
CA VAL A 63 3.50 -4.53 -16.38
C VAL A 63 3.30 -4.82 -17.87
N LEU A 64 2.12 -4.56 -18.43
CA LEU A 64 1.81 -4.83 -19.83
C LEU A 64 2.45 -3.78 -20.75
N THR A 65 2.42 -2.51 -20.34
CA THR A 65 2.78 -1.39 -21.23
C THR A 65 4.21 -0.91 -21.07
N ASP A 66 4.90 -1.21 -19.95
CA ASP A 66 6.27 -0.79 -19.71
C ASP A 66 7.26 -1.98 -19.77
N PRO A 67 8.09 -2.11 -20.82
CA PRO A 67 9.09 -3.17 -20.92
C PRO A 67 10.21 -3.03 -19.89
N ASP A 68 10.59 -1.81 -19.49
CA ASP A 68 11.60 -1.56 -18.44
C ASP A 68 11.14 -2.13 -17.09
N ARG A 69 9.82 -2.16 -16.88
CA ARG A 69 9.21 -2.78 -15.72
C ARG A 69 9.36 -4.30 -15.72
N ARG A 70 9.16 -4.92 -16.88
CA ARG A 70 9.25 -6.37 -17.07
C ARG A 70 10.69 -6.86 -17.00
N ASP A 71 11.64 -6.08 -17.53
CA ASP A 71 13.07 -6.42 -17.54
C ASP A 71 13.28 -7.81 -18.17
N GLY A 72 12.75 -7.99 -19.39
CA GLY A 72 12.80 -9.26 -20.15
C GLY A 72 11.96 -10.42 -19.60
N ARG A 73 11.34 -10.30 -18.43
CA ARG A 73 10.64 -11.42 -17.75
C ARG A 73 9.15 -11.54 -18.10
N GLY A 74 8.74 -11.05 -19.27
CA GLY A 74 7.33 -11.02 -19.69
C GLY A 74 6.64 -12.39 -19.58
N TYR A 75 7.29 -13.45 -20.08
CA TYR A 75 6.74 -14.82 -20.00
C TYR A 75 6.57 -15.32 -18.57
N ARG A 76 7.54 -15.05 -17.68
CA ARG A 76 7.45 -15.47 -16.27
C ARG A 76 6.31 -14.75 -15.55
N LEU A 77 6.14 -13.46 -15.82
CA LEU A 77 5.02 -12.69 -15.27
C LEU A 77 3.69 -13.25 -15.81
N GLY A 78 3.56 -13.41 -17.12
CA GLY A 78 2.38 -14.04 -17.74
C GLY A 78 2.03 -15.40 -17.15
N PHE A 79 3.03 -16.26 -16.92
CA PHE A 79 2.85 -17.55 -16.25
C PHE A 79 2.33 -17.40 -14.81
N VAL A 80 2.87 -16.46 -14.02
CA VAL A 80 2.38 -16.20 -12.66
C VAL A 80 0.92 -15.75 -12.67
N ALA A 81 0.53 -14.86 -13.58
CA ALA A 81 -0.86 -14.45 -13.72
C ALA A 81 -1.79 -15.60 -14.14
N ALA A 82 -1.34 -16.45 -15.08
CA ALA A 82 -2.10 -17.62 -15.49
C ALA A 82 -2.24 -18.65 -14.35
N ALA A 83 -1.18 -18.88 -13.58
CA ALA A 83 -1.20 -19.79 -12.44
C ALA A 83 -2.21 -19.33 -11.37
N PHE A 84 -2.26 -18.04 -11.05
CA PHE A 84 -3.28 -17.52 -10.13
C PHE A 84 -4.69 -17.61 -10.72
N ALA A 85 -4.87 -17.45 -12.04
CA ALA A 85 -6.18 -17.60 -12.67
C ALA A 85 -6.69 -19.05 -12.52
N VAL A 86 -5.82 -20.03 -12.77
CA VAL A 86 -6.11 -21.45 -12.57
C VAL A 86 -6.41 -21.74 -11.10
N LEU A 87 -5.65 -21.18 -10.16
CA LEU A 87 -5.88 -21.35 -8.72
C LEU A 87 -7.25 -20.82 -8.29
N VAL A 88 -7.60 -19.60 -8.70
CA VAL A 88 -8.89 -18.97 -8.35
C VAL A 88 -10.06 -19.74 -8.96
N ALA A 89 -9.98 -20.06 -10.26
CA ALA A 89 -11.00 -20.83 -10.94
C ALA A 89 -11.14 -22.24 -10.34
N GLY A 90 -10.01 -22.93 -10.09
CA GLY A 90 -9.99 -24.26 -9.50
C GLY A 90 -10.58 -24.31 -8.09
N ALA A 91 -10.27 -23.31 -7.25
CA ALA A 91 -10.88 -23.20 -5.92
C ALA A 91 -12.40 -23.01 -6.03
N PHE A 92 -12.87 -22.09 -6.87
CA PHE A 92 -14.29 -21.86 -7.06
C PHE A 92 -15.03 -23.08 -7.60
N LEU A 93 -14.50 -23.73 -8.65
CA LEU A 93 -15.10 -24.92 -9.24
C LEU A 93 -15.07 -26.12 -8.29
N GLY A 94 -14.07 -26.20 -7.40
CA GLY A 94 -13.93 -27.27 -6.43
C GLY A 94 -14.79 -27.12 -5.17
N THR A 95 -14.99 -25.90 -4.68
CA THR A 95 -15.67 -25.66 -3.38
C THR A 95 -16.92 -24.77 -3.46
N GLY A 96 -17.21 -24.18 -4.62
CA GLY A 96 -18.31 -23.23 -4.81
C GLY A 96 -18.12 -21.88 -4.11
N ALA A 97 -16.93 -21.61 -3.55
CA ALA A 97 -16.67 -20.43 -2.72
C ALA A 97 -15.21 -19.98 -2.78
N PHE A 98 -14.95 -18.72 -2.44
CA PHE A 98 -13.61 -18.13 -2.40
C PHE A 98 -13.01 -18.04 -0.98
N LEU A 99 -13.69 -18.54 0.05
CA LEU A 99 -13.36 -18.26 1.45
C LEU A 99 -11.89 -18.53 1.82
N CYS A 100 -11.34 -19.69 1.45
CA CYS A 100 -9.94 -20.03 1.73
C CYS A 100 -8.97 -19.06 1.05
N LEU A 101 -9.26 -18.68 -0.20
CA LEU A 101 -8.44 -17.72 -0.94
C LEU A 101 -8.59 -16.31 -0.38
N ALA A 102 -9.77 -15.91 0.08
CA ALA A 102 -9.98 -14.62 0.75
C ALA A 102 -9.20 -14.52 2.07
N MET A 103 -9.07 -15.62 2.81
CA MET A 103 -8.22 -15.67 4.01
C MET A 103 -6.73 -15.54 3.67
N ILE A 104 -6.27 -16.22 2.60
CA ILE A 104 -4.89 -16.09 2.11
C ILE A 104 -4.64 -14.66 1.61
N ASP A 105 -5.60 -14.08 0.88
CA ASP A 105 -5.58 -12.68 0.43
C ASP A 105 -5.43 -11.75 1.62
N TYR A 106 -6.22 -11.90 2.68
CA TYR A 106 -6.13 -11.07 3.87
C TYR A 106 -4.73 -11.09 4.51
N VAL A 107 -4.15 -12.27 4.69
CA VAL A 107 -2.81 -12.43 5.28
C VAL A 107 -1.74 -11.83 4.36
N TRP A 108 -1.81 -12.11 3.05
CA TRP A 108 -0.83 -11.58 2.10
C TRP A 108 -0.99 -10.06 1.96
N ASN A 109 -2.20 -9.53 1.89
CA ASN A 109 -2.49 -8.10 1.84
C ASN A 109 -1.87 -7.38 3.06
N SER A 110 -1.99 -7.97 4.25
CA SER A 110 -1.36 -7.45 5.48
C SER A 110 0.16 -7.36 5.37
N TRP A 111 0.81 -8.37 4.80
CA TRP A 111 2.24 -8.36 4.53
C TRP A 111 2.64 -7.38 3.41
N HIS A 112 1.78 -7.24 2.40
CA HIS A 112 2.00 -6.38 1.25
C HIS A 112 1.94 -4.89 1.64
N PHE A 113 0.94 -4.47 2.42
CA PHE A 113 0.86 -3.12 3.00
C PHE A 113 2.17 -2.77 3.73
N ALA A 114 2.58 -3.67 4.61
CA ALA A 114 3.79 -3.52 5.41
C ALA A 114 5.06 -3.45 4.55
N SER A 115 5.11 -4.26 3.50
CA SER A 115 6.24 -4.31 2.55
C SER A 115 6.35 -3.05 1.71
N GLN A 116 5.22 -2.46 1.30
CA GLN A 116 5.17 -1.22 0.55
C GLN A 116 5.66 -0.04 1.42
N HIS A 117 5.14 0.14 2.65
CA HIS A 117 5.59 1.24 3.51
C HIS A 117 7.09 1.14 3.83
N SER A 118 7.58 -0.08 4.06
CA SER A 118 9.02 -0.35 4.19
C SER A 118 9.80 -0.03 2.90
N GLY A 119 9.19 -0.25 1.73
CA GLY A 119 9.73 0.13 0.43
C GLY A 119 9.89 1.64 0.28
N VAL A 120 8.87 2.42 0.64
CA VAL A 120 8.90 3.90 0.62
C VAL A 120 9.90 4.45 1.62
N LEU A 121 9.91 3.94 2.86
CA LEU A 121 10.93 4.30 3.85
C LEU A 121 12.34 4.08 3.30
N ARG A 122 12.56 2.97 2.61
CA ARG A 122 13.86 2.66 1.98
C ARG A 122 14.25 3.64 0.88
N ILE A 123 13.30 4.23 0.15
CA ILE A 123 13.59 5.31 -0.81
C ILE A 123 14.20 6.49 -0.05
N TYR A 124 13.57 6.93 1.04
CA TYR A 124 14.13 7.99 1.89
C TYR A 124 15.49 7.60 2.48
N THR A 125 15.63 6.40 3.06
CA THR A 125 16.90 5.93 3.65
C THR A 125 18.03 5.94 2.63
N ARG A 126 17.77 5.62 1.36
CA ARG A 126 18.79 5.72 0.31
C ARG A 126 19.13 7.15 -0.10
N LYS A 127 18.22 8.10 0.08
CA LYS A 127 18.49 9.52 -0.20
C LYS A 127 19.27 10.21 0.94
N VAL A 128 18.96 9.91 2.20
CA VAL A 128 19.46 10.70 3.36
C VAL A 128 20.05 9.87 4.51
N GLY A 129 20.08 8.55 4.38
CA GLY A 129 20.57 7.63 5.39
C GLY A 129 19.76 7.65 6.70
N GLY A 130 20.44 7.33 7.79
CA GLY A 130 19.87 7.29 9.15
C GLY A 130 19.07 6.03 9.45
N GLY A 131 18.78 5.82 10.73
CA GLY A 131 18.04 4.66 11.23
C GLY A 131 18.80 3.34 11.10
N TYR A 132 18.19 2.28 11.64
CA TYR A 132 18.76 0.92 11.60
C TYR A 132 18.04 0.07 10.55
N ASP A 133 18.74 -0.33 9.47
CA ASP A 133 18.15 -0.99 8.28
C ASP A 133 17.32 -2.23 8.64
N PHE A 134 17.78 -3.04 9.59
CA PHE A 134 17.02 -4.22 10.01
C PHE A 134 15.67 -3.84 10.64
N LEU A 135 15.65 -2.83 11.50
CA LEU A 135 14.43 -2.37 12.16
C LEU A 135 13.49 -1.65 11.18
N GLU A 136 14.01 -0.81 10.29
CA GLU A 136 13.22 -0.17 9.23
C GLU A 136 12.59 -1.17 8.27
N ARG A 137 13.30 -2.27 8.00
CA ARG A 137 12.80 -3.32 7.11
C ARG A 137 11.85 -4.26 7.81
N TRP A 138 12.28 -4.91 8.87
CA TRP A 138 11.55 -6.01 9.50
C TRP A 138 10.71 -5.54 10.68
N GLY A 139 11.18 -4.54 11.45
CA GLY A 139 10.39 -3.93 12.52
C GLY A 139 9.14 -3.28 11.96
N LEU A 140 9.27 -2.40 10.96
CA LEU A 140 8.10 -1.76 10.34
C LEU A 140 7.15 -2.79 9.72
N ARG A 141 7.69 -3.81 9.03
CA ARG A 141 6.86 -4.86 8.43
C ARG A 141 6.09 -5.65 9.48
N GLY A 142 6.79 -6.13 10.51
CA GLY A 142 6.20 -6.89 11.61
C GLY A 142 5.13 -6.08 12.34
N PHE A 143 5.40 -4.82 12.64
CA PHE A 143 4.48 -3.91 13.31
C PHE A 143 3.17 -3.71 12.55
N ILE A 144 3.25 -3.40 11.25
CA ILE A 144 2.06 -3.17 10.41
C ILE A 144 1.29 -4.47 10.15
N THR A 145 2.00 -5.56 9.82
CA THR A 145 1.37 -6.87 9.62
C THR A 145 0.70 -7.37 10.91
N TYR A 146 1.32 -7.15 12.07
CA TYR A 146 0.70 -7.47 13.36
C TYR A 146 -0.62 -6.71 13.54
N GLY A 147 -0.62 -5.38 13.37
CA GLY A 147 -1.83 -4.58 13.54
C GLY A 147 -2.96 -5.03 12.61
N ALA A 148 -2.65 -5.33 11.34
CA ALA A 148 -3.62 -5.87 10.40
C ALA A 148 -4.16 -7.23 10.85
N LEU A 149 -3.30 -8.23 11.13
CA LEU A 149 -3.76 -9.56 11.58
C LEU A 149 -4.51 -9.52 12.91
N ARG A 150 -4.13 -8.62 13.82
CA ARG A 150 -4.81 -8.38 15.10
C ARG A 150 -6.27 -7.95 14.88
N ALA A 151 -6.57 -7.23 13.79
CA ALA A 151 -7.93 -6.83 13.44
C ALA A 151 -8.82 -8.01 13.02
N ALA A 152 -8.24 -9.07 12.41
CA ALA A 152 -8.99 -10.30 12.16
C ALA A 152 -9.41 -10.98 13.46
N GLY A 153 -8.54 -10.99 14.47
CA GLY A 153 -8.90 -11.44 15.82
C GLY A 153 -10.12 -10.71 16.35
N TRP A 154 -10.07 -9.38 16.33
CA TRP A 154 -11.17 -8.54 16.78
C TRP A 154 -12.46 -8.78 16.00
N ALA A 155 -12.38 -8.93 14.68
CA ALA A 155 -13.53 -9.12 13.81
C ALA A 155 -14.21 -10.48 14.00
N THR A 156 -13.46 -11.54 14.32
CA THR A 156 -14.01 -12.89 14.55
C THR A 156 -14.34 -13.16 16.01
N GLY A 157 -13.76 -12.40 16.96
CA GLY A 157 -13.91 -12.57 18.40
C GLY A 157 -13.30 -13.86 18.97
N TRP A 158 -12.66 -14.67 18.12
CA TRP A 158 -12.23 -16.03 18.45
C TRP A 158 -11.14 -16.09 19.53
N ILE A 159 -10.21 -15.14 19.53
CA ILE A 159 -9.08 -15.08 20.47
C ILE A 159 -9.49 -14.30 21.72
N GLU A 160 -10.35 -13.30 21.56
CA GLU A 160 -10.85 -12.43 22.62
C GLU A 160 -11.83 -13.13 23.57
N ALA A 161 -12.51 -14.18 23.10
CA ALA A 161 -13.43 -14.98 23.90
C ALA A 161 -12.73 -15.77 25.03
N GLU A 162 -11.42 -16.03 24.93
CA GLU A 162 -10.67 -16.80 25.92
C GLU A 162 -9.75 -15.90 26.76
N GLY A 163 -10.04 -15.77 28.06
CA GLY A 163 -9.36 -14.84 28.95
C GLY A 163 -7.83 -15.02 29.03
N THR A 164 -7.34 -16.26 28.92
CA THR A 164 -5.90 -16.54 28.90
C THR A 164 -5.24 -15.95 27.66
N TYR A 165 -5.82 -16.16 26.48
CA TYR A 165 -5.29 -15.60 25.22
C TYR A 165 -5.39 -14.08 25.19
N LEU A 166 -6.43 -13.50 25.79
CA LEU A 166 -6.59 -12.05 25.87
C LEU A 166 -5.44 -11.36 26.62
N VAL A 167 -4.93 -11.95 27.71
CA VAL A 167 -3.77 -11.40 28.45
C VAL A 167 -2.50 -11.43 27.58
N TRP A 168 -2.26 -12.53 26.87
CA TRP A 168 -1.13 -12.65 25.95
C TRP A 168 -1.24 -11.67 24.78
N LEU A 169 -2.43 -11.52 24.22
CA LEU A 169 -2.74 -10.58 23.16
C LEU A 169 -2.47 -9.13 23.59
N HIS A 170 -2.94 -8.76 24.78
CA HIS A 170 -2.64 -7.45 25.35
C HIS A 170 -1.13 -7.27 25.59
N THR A 171 -0.42 -8.30 26.04
CA THR A 171 1.03 -8.19 26.19
C THR A 171 1.71 -7.98 24.84
N ALA A 172 1.29 -8.72 23.82
CA ALA A 172 1.78 -8.58 22.45
C ALA A 172 1.50 -7.18 21.87
N ASP A 173 0.31 -6.60 22.10
CA ASP A 173 -0.02 -5.24 21.67
C ASP A 173 0.97 -4.21 22.25
N LEU A 174 1.28 -4.31 23.55
CA LEU A 174 2.24 -3.41 24.21
C LEU A 174 3.65 -3.60 23.67
N LEU A 175 4.10 -4.84 23.46
CA LEU A 175 5.40 -5.13 22.88
C LEU A 175 5.51 -4.58 21.45
N MET A 176 4.43 -4.69 20.66
CA MET A 176 4.40 -4.16 19.30
C MET A 176 4.41 -2.63 19.27
N LEU A 177 3.84 -1.97 20.27
CA LEU A 177 3.94 -0.51 20.44
C LEU A 177 5.35 -0.02 20.82
N LEU A 178 6.25 -0.90 21.28
CA LEU A 178 7.66 -0.55 21.45
C LEU A 178 8.38 -0.39 20.10
N VAL A 179 7.96 -1.10 19.06
CA VAL A 179 8.58 -1.05 17.73
C VAL A 179 8.59 0.36 17.13
N PRO A 180 7.45 1.10 17.02
CA PRO A 180 7.46 2.46 16.51
C PRO A 180 8.29 3.41 17.39
N ALA A 181 8.33 3.21 18.71
CA ALA A 181 9.18 4.00 19.60
C ALA A 181 10.67 3.81 19.28
N VAL A 182 11.13 2.57 19.14
CA VAL A 182 12.53 2.27 18.79
C VAL A 182 12.86 2.73 17.36
N LEU A 183 11.92 2.58 16.41
CA LEU A 183 12.07 3.09 15.04
C LEU A 183 12.30 4.60 15.02
N MET A 184 11.50 5.35 15.77
CA MET A 184 11.62 6.80 15.88
C MET A 184 12.91 7.19 16.58
N LEU A 185 13.24 6.58 17.72
CA LEU A 185 14.49 6.87 18.44
C LEU A 185 15.73 6.65 17.56
N THR A 186 15.82 5.51 16.88
CA THR A 186 16.96 5.21 16.00
C THR A 186 17.07 6.16 14.80
N ASN A 187 15.95 6.69 14.30
CA ASN A 187 15.94 7.67 13.22
C ASN A 187 16.17 9.12 13.68
N LEU A 188 15.90 9.43 14.94
CA LEU A 188 16.20 10.73 15.55
C LEU A 188 17.68 10.88 15.88
N ILE A 189 18.43 9.79 16.06
CA ILE A 189 19.88 9.84 16.23
C ILE A 189 20.54 10.43 14.96
N GLY A 190 21.14 11.60 15.11
CA GLY A 190 21.73 12.34 14.00
C GLY A 190 20.69 12.97 13.06
N ALA A 191 19.50 13.30 13.56
CA ALA A 191 18.50 14.03 12.81
C ALA A 191 19.07 15.33 12.24
N SER A 192 18.83 15.56 10.95
CA SER A 192 19.22 16.77 10.23
C SER A 192 18.03 17.31 9.46
N ARG A 193 18.11 18.57 9.00
CA ARG A 193 17.05 19.17 8.17
C ARG A 193 16.77 18.37 6.90
N GLU A 194 17.80 17.72 6.33
CA GLU A 194 17.66 16.86 5.16
C GLU A 194 16.84 15.60 5.46
N ARG A 195 16.78 15.13 6.71
CA ARG A 195 15.99 13.94 7.09
C ARG A 195 14.52 14.22 7.39
N PHE A 196 14.07 15.47 7.26
CA PHE A 196 12.71 15.84 7.68
C PHE A 196 11.63 15.06 6.92
N GLY A 197 11.76 14.87 5.60
CA GLY A 197 10.80 14.07 4.82
C GLY A 197 10.69 12.63 5.30
N LYS A 198 11.85 11.99 5.57
CA LYS A 198 11.91 10.65 6.16
C LYS A 198 11.21 10.57 7.51
N LEU A 199 11.50 11.53 8.40
CA LEU A 199 10.94 11.57 9.75
C LEU A 199 9.44 11.83 9.74
N ALA A 200 8.96 12.74 8.88
CA ALA A 200 7.54 13.02 8.72
C ALA A 200 6.78 11.78 8.22
N TYR A 201 7.33 11.11 7.21
CA TYR A 201 6.80 9.84 6.70
C TYR A 201 6.72 8.77 7.79
N LEU A 202 7.85 8.50 8.46
CA LEU A 202 7.92 7.48 9.50
C LEU A 202 6.99 7.79 10.67
N THR A 203 6.94 9.04 11.11
CA THR A 203 6.04 9.49 12.18
C THR A 203 4.59 9.24 11.80
N SER A 204 4.18 9.59 10.58
CA SER A 204 2.80 9.41 10.13
C SER A 204 2.39 7.93 10.13
N VAL A 205 3.22 7.06 9.55
CA VAL A 205 2.97 5.61 9.54
C VAL A 205 2.96 5.05 10.97
N CYS A 206 3.93 5.42 11.81
CA CYS A 206 4.00 4.95 13.19
C CYS A 206 2.77 5.38 14.01
N LEU A 207 2.34 6.64 13.89
CA LEU A 207 1.17 7.14 14.62
C LEU A 207 -0.12 6.48 14.16
N LEU A 208 -0.31 6.31 12.84
CA LEU A 208 -1.48 5.66 12.27
C LEU A 208 -1.66 4.24 12.81
N TYR A 209 -0.65 3.39 12.68
CA TYR A 209 -0.74 1.99 13.11
C TYR A 209 -0.64 1.82 14.63
N SER A 210 -0.02 2.78 15.36
CA SER A 210 -0.10 2.78 16.83
C SER A 210 -1.51 3.10 17.30
N GLY A 211 -2.16 4.09 16.68
CA GLY A 211 -3.57 4.40 16.93
C GLY A 211 -4.48 3.21 16.61
N PHE A 212 -4.19 2.47 15.53
CA PHE A 212 -4.92 1.26 15.19
C PHE A 212 -4.79 0.17 16.28
N ILE A 213 -3.57 -0.17 16.69
CA ILE A 213 -3.31 -1.18 17.74
C ILE A 213 -3.89 -0.76 19.09
N LEU A 214 -3.77 0.52 19.45
CA LEU A 214 -4.39 1.04 20.68
C LEU A 214 -5.91 0.94 20.63
N SER A 215 -6.53 1.22 19.48
CA SER A 215 -7.97 1.06 19.30
C SER A 215 -8.40 -0.40 19.43
N LEU A 216 -7.63 -1.34 18.87
CA LEU A 216 -7.84 -2.78 19.01
C LEU A 216 -7.73 -3.23 20.47
N ARG A 217 -6.67 -2.79 21.16
CA ARG A 217 -6.44 -3.09 22.59
C ARG A 217 -7.59 -2.63 23.48
N PHE A 218 -8.04 -1.39 23.31
CA PHE A 218 -9.10 -0.82 24.13
C PHE A 218 -10.50 -1.12 23.61
N SER A 219 -10.63 -1.96 22.58
CA SER A 219 -11.90 -2.29 21.92
C SER A 219 -12.70 -1.05 21.49
N TRP A 220 -11.99 0.01 21.08
CA TRP A 220 -12.59 1.23 20.59
C TRP A 220 -13.05 1.03 19.14
N ALA A 221 -14.25 0.48 18.96
CA ALA A 221 -14.79 0.07 17.67
C ALA A 221 -14.69 1.16 16.59
N GLN A 222 -15.05 2.40 16.92
CA GLN A 222 -14.93 3.52 15.98
C GLN A 222 -13.48 3.75 15.57
N GLY A 223 -12.54 3.77 16.52
CA GLY A 223 -11.12 3.92 16.22
C GLY A 223 -10.62 2.80 15.30
N ILE A 224 -11.02 1.55 15.53
CA ILE A 224 -10.62 0.41 14.70
C ILE A 224 -11.05 0.62 13.24
N VAL A 225 -12.32 0.98 13.00
CA VAL A 225 -12.84 1.24 11.65
C VAL A 225 -12.10 2.42 11.00
N VAL A 226 -11.98 3.54 11.72
CA VAL A 226 -11.35 4.77 11.21
C VAL A 226 -9.89 4.55 10.85
N PHE A 227 -9.11 3.92 11.74
CA PHE A 227 -7.70 3.65 11.48
C PHE A 227 -7.48 2.58 10.39
N ALA A 228 -8.38 1.60 10.27
CA ALA A 228 -8.34 0.62 9.17
C ALA A 228 -8.60 1.29 7.81
N ALA A 229 -9.64 2.14 7.73
CA ALA A 229 -9.96 2.91 6.53
C ALA A 229 -8.81 3.86 6.17
N ALA A 230 -8.29 4.59 7.16
CA ALA A 230 -7.13 5.45 7.03
C ALA A 230 -5.89 4.71 6.51
N GLY A 231 -5.58 3.53 7.06
CA GLY A 231 -4.49 2.66 6.61
C GLY A 231 -4.64 2.22 5.15
N SER A 232 -5.85 1.82 4.76
CA SER A 232 -6.17 1.44 3.38
C SER A 232 -6.03 2.60 2.40
N MET A 233 -6.56 3.77 2.76
CA MET A 233 -6.42 4.99 1.96
C MET A 233 -4.95 5.42 1.86
N PHE A 234 -4.22 5.38 2.97
CA PHE A 234 -2.79 5.72 3.01
C PHE A 234 -2.04 4.87 2.00
N HIS A 235 -2.16 3.55 2.10
CA HIS A 235 -1.50 2.60 1.23
C HIS A 235 -1.80 2.86 -0.26
N ALA A 236 -3.08 3.01 -0.63
CA ALA A 236 -3.44 3.20 -2.03
C ALA A 236 -2.99 4.57 -2.60
N VAL A 237 -3.12 5.66 -1.83
CA VAL A 237 -2.64 7.00 -2.22
C VAL A 237 -1.12 7.01 -2.35
N GLU A 238 -0.40 6.43 -1.39
CA GLU A 238 1.05 6.35 -1.40
C GLU A 238 1.56 5.62 -2.65
N TYR A 239 0.94 4.50 -3.01
CA TYR A 239 1.26 3.77 -4.24
C TYR A 239 1.02 4.61 -5.48
N LEU A 240 -0.17 5.20 -5.62
CA LEU A 240 -0.53 6.01 -6.78
C LEU A 240 0.37 7.24 -6.91
N ALA A 241 0.83 7.81 -5.81
CA ALA A 241 1.79 8.90 -5.80
C ALA A 241 3.16 8.47 -6.31
N ILE A 242 3.67 7.32 -5.86
CA ILE A 242 4.94 6.75 -6.35
C ILE A 242 4.83 6.40 -7.84
N VAL A 243 3.74 5.79 -8.28
CA VAL A 243 3.50 5.48 -9.70
C VAL A 243 3.39 6.76 -10.53
N THR A 244 2.75 7.79 -10.00
CA THR A 244 2.66 9.11 -10.67
C THR A 244 4.01 9.77 -10.83
N HIS A 245 4.84 9.75 -9.78
CA HIS A 245 6.21 10.22 -9.87
C HIS A 245 7.06 9.39 -10.84
N TYR A 246 6.87 8.07 -10.85
CA TYR A 246 7.52 7.19 -11.80
C TYR A 246 7.12 7.51 -13.25
N ALA A 247 5.83 7.71 -13.51
CA ALA A 247 5.31 8.08 -14.83
C ALA A 247 5.91 9.40 -15.31
N SER A 248 5.92 10.46 -14.49
CA SER A 248 6.50 11.75 -14.87
C SER A 248 7.98 11.64 -15.24
N ARG A 249 8.72 10.70 -14.64
CA ARG A 249 10.13 10.46 -14.94
C ARG A 249 10.31 9.61 -16.22
N ARG A 250 9.40 8.68 -16.48
CA ARG A 250 9.39 7.85 -17.69
C ARG A 250 9.13 8.63 -18.98
N GLU A 251 8.59 9.84 -18.90
CA GLU A 251 8.48 10.75 -20.06
C GLU A 251 9.83 11.00 -20.73
N THR A 252 10.91 11.08 -19.94
CA THR A 252 12.24 11.49 -20.41
C THR A 252 13.32 10.42 -20.28
N ILE A 253 13.12 9.41 -19.41
CA ILE A 253 14.12 8.38 -19.09
C ILE A 253 13.58 6.99 -19.41
N GLY A 254 14.42 6.10 -19.93
CA GLY A 254 14.09 4.68 -20.17
C GLY A 254 13.74 4.37 -21.63
N SER A 255 13.33 3.15 -21.92
CA SER A 255 13.03 2.72 -23.29
C SER A 255 11.77 3.41 -23.84
N GLU A 256 11.70 3.55 -25.17
CA GLU A 256 10.44 3.83 -25.86
C GLU A 256 9.45 2.69 -25.60
N SER A 257 8.19 3.04 -25.31
CA SER A 257 7.13 2.08 -24.99
C SER A 257 5.75 2.73 -25.00
N PRO A 258 4.66 1.96 -25.10
CA PRO A 258 3.31 2.47 -24.92
C PRO A 258 3.13 3.22 -23.58
N PHE A 259 3.80 2.75 -22.51
CA PHE A 259 3.76 3.43 -21.22
C PHE A 259 4.39 4.83 -21.26
N ARG A 260 5.47 5.02 -22.01
CA ARG A 260 6.10 6.35 -22.16
C ARG A 260 5.18 7.34 -22.87
N THR A 261 4.41 6.88 -23.85
CA THR A 261 3.37 7.71 -24.49
C THR A 261 2.26 8.05 -23.49
N LEU A 262 1.81 7.06 -22.71
CA LEU A 262 0.82 7.24 -21.65
C LEU A 262 1.27 8.25 -20.59
N ALA A 263 2.56 8.20 -20.22
CA ALA A 263 3.15 9.04 -19.20
C ALA A 263 3.01 10.54 -19.48
N ARG A 264 3.09 10.97 -20.74
CA ARG A 264 2.94 12.38 -21.15
C ARG A 264 1.56 12.98 -20.83
N SER A 265 0.57 12.12 -20.70
CA SER A 265 -0.81 12.49 -20.33
C SER A 265 -1.24 11.75 -19.06
N TRP A 266 -0.28 11.43 -18.18
CA TRP A 266 -0.50 10.50 -17.07
C TRP A 266 -1.64 10.92 -16.15
N LEU A 267 -1.73 12.19 -15.76
CA LEU A 267 -2.78 12.65 -14.84
C LEU A 267 -4.18 12.55 -15.47
N LEU A 268 -4.30 12.86 -16.76
CA LEU A 268 -5.54 12.69 -17.50
C LEU A 268 -5.92 11.21 -17.61
N PHE A 269 -4.95 10.36 -17.98
CA PHE A 269 -5.13 8.92 -18.01
C PHE A 269 -5.58 8.39 -16.66
N LEU A 270 -4.88 8.76 -15.58
CA LEU A 270 -5.18 8.30 -14.23
C LEU A 270 -6.59 8.73 -13.82
N GLY A 271 -6.98 9.99 -14.04
CA GLY A 271 -8.33 10.47 -13.76
C GLY A 271 -9.41 9.67 -14.49
N ILE A 272 -9.26 9.46 -15.81
CA ILE A 272 -10.19 8.64 -16.59
C ILE A 272 -10.20 7.19 -16.11
N TYR A 273 -9.02 6.64 -15.81
CA TYR A 273 -8.84 5.26 -15.36
C TYR A 273 -9.55 5.00 -14.03
N LEU A 274 -9.37 5.88 -13.03
CA LEU A 274 -10.05 5.80 -11.74
C LEU A 274 -11.58 5.85 -11.92
N LEU A 275 -12.07 6.77 -12.77
CA LEU A 275 -13.50 6.94 -13.00
C LEU A 275 -14.13 5.73 -13.71
N VAL A 276 -13.51 5.27 -14.80
CA VAL A 276 -14.03 4.15 -15.61
C VAL A 276 -13.98 2.85 -14.82
N LEU A 277 -12.83 2.52 -14.22
CA LEU A 277 -12.69 1.27 -13.49
C LEU A 277 -13.51 1.27 -12.19
N GLY A 278 -13.59 2.42 -11.49
CA GLY A 278 -14.42 2.55 -10.31
C GLY A 278 -15.91 2.38 -10.63
N SER A 279 -16.41 3.07 -11.67
CA SER A 279 -17.80 2.94 -12.11
C SER A 279 -18.13 1.52 -12.58
N PHE A 280 -17.21 0.90 -13.33
CA PHE A 280 -17.34 -0.48 -13.75
C PHE A 280 -17.37 -1.44 -12.54
N GLY A 281 -16.50 -1.21 -11.55
CA GLY A 281 -16.47 -2.00 -10.32
C GLY A 281 -17.75 -1.89 -9.50
N VAL A 282 -18.32 -0.69 -9.40
CA VAL A 282 -19.64 -0.46 -8.76
C VAL A 282 -20.70 -1.27 -9.48
N TRP A 283 -20.78 -1.12 -10.82
CA TRP A 283 -21.75 -1.86 -11.62
C TRP A 283 -21.57 -3.37 -11.47
N MET A 284 -20.36 -3.90 -11.57
CA MET A 284 -20.07 -5.35 -11.45
C MET A 284 -20.40 -5.93 -10.07
N SER A 285 -20.39 -5.10 -9.02
CA SER A 285 -20.65 -5.53 -7.63
C SER A 285 -22.13 -5.55 -7.25
N GLN A 286 -23.02 -5.09 -8.14
CA GLN A 286 -24.46 -5.11 -7.96
C GLN A 286 -25.04 -6.53 -8.06
N PRO A 287 -25.71 -7.07 -7.03
CA PRO A 287 -26.29 -8.42 -7.06
C PRO A 287 -27.22 -8.69 -8.25
N GLU A 288 -27.97 -7.68 -8.68
CA GLU A 288 -28.97 -7.73 -9.75
C GLU A 288 -28.39 -8.02 -11.14
N ASN A 289 -27.09 -7.80 -11.37
CA ASN A 289 -26.47 -8.01 -12.68
C ASN A 289 -26.02 -9.46 -12.93
N GLY A 290 -26.04 -10.33 -11.92
CA GLY A 290 -25.59 -11.73 -12.00
C GLY A 290 -24.08 -11.97 -12.11
N PHE A 291 -23.24 -10.93 -12.10
CA PHE A 291 -21.80 -11.00 -12.29
C PHE A 291 -20.98 -10.89 -10.99
N VAL A 292 -21.61 -10.74 -9.82
CA VAL A 292 -20.90 -10.52 -8.54
C VAL A 292 -19.85 -11.59 -8.25
N LEU A 293 -20.18 -12.88 -8.43
CA LEU A 293 -19.23 -13.97 -8.18
C LEU A 293 -18.04 -13.94 -9.14
N LEU A 294 -18.29 -13.65 -10.43
CA LEU A 294 -17.23 -13.46 -11.41
C LEU A 294 -16.33 -12.29 -11.02
N TRP A 295 -16.93 -11.18 -10.60
CA TRP A 295 -16.20 -9.98 -10.20
C TRP A 295 -15.35 -10.20 -8.95
N GLN A 296 -15.87 -10.93 -7.96
CA GLN A 296 -15.11 -11.34 -6.78
C GLN A 296 -13.91 -12.21 -7.16
N GLY A 297 -14.12 -13.21 -8.03
CA GLY A 297 -13.04 -14.05 -8.55
C GLY A 297 -11.97 -13.23 -9.30
N LEU A 298 -12.37 -12.31 -10.18
CA LEU A 298 -11.46 -11.43 -10.90
C LEU A 298 -10.66 -10.51 -9.97
N ASN A 299 -11.30 -9.95 -8.93
CA ASN A 299 -10.60 -9.12 -7.96
C ASN A 299 -9.62 -9.90 -7.10
N LEU A 300 -9.98 -11.13 -6.73
CA LEU A 300 -9.10 -12.01 -5.95
C LEU A 300 -7.90 -12.45 -6.78
N TRP A 301 -8.13 -12.82 -8.04
CA TRP A 301 -7.06 -13.05 -9.01
C TRP A 301 -6.15 -11.82 -9.14
N MET A 302 -6.74 -10.64 -9.33
CA MET A 302 -5.98 -9.41 -9.49
C MET A 302 -5.21 -9.05 -8.22
N ALA A 303 -5.76 -9.29 -7.02
CA ALA A 303 -5.06 -9.06 -5.77
C ALA A 303 -3.76 -9.89 -5.69
N PHE A 304 -3.81 -11.20 -5.96
CA PHE A 304 -2.62 -12.05 -5.98
C PHE A 304 -1.60 -11.64 -7.05
N VAL A 305 -2.07 -11.31 -8.25
CA VAL A 305 -1.21 -10.83 -9.34
C VAL A 305 -0.54 -9.52 -8.94
N HIS A 306 -1.30 -8.59 -8.36
CA HIS A 306 -0.79 -7.33 -7.86
C HIS A 306 0.29 -7.56 -6.80
N TYR A 307 0.07 -8.39 -5.77
CA TYR A 307 1.07 -8.67 -4.74
C TYR A 307 2.36 -9.26 -5.31
N ALA A 308 2.25 -10.15 -6.30
CA ALA A 308 3.41 -10.74 -6.96
C ALA A 308 4.21 -9.71 -7.77
N TYR A 309 3.53 -8.75 -8.40
CA TYR A 309 4.14 -7.79 -9.31
C TYR A 309 4.61 -6.50 -8.64
N ASP A 310 3.91 -6.08 -7.60
CA ASP A 310 4.11 -4.83 -6.89
C ASP A 310 5.52 -4.71 -6.32
N GLY A 311 6.05 -5.84 -5.82
CA GLY A 311 7.45 -5.98 -5.38
C GLY A 311 8.51 -5.51 -6.39
N MET A 312 8.17 -5.35 -7.67
CA MET A 312 9.06 -4.76 -8.67
C MET A 312 9.29 -3.25 -8.47
N ILE A 313 8.39 -2.46 -7.85
CA ILE A 313 8.57 -0.99 -7.62
C ILE A 313 9.55 -0.84 -6.45
N TRP A 314 9.37 -1.65 -5.40
CA TRP A 314 10.15 -1.57 -4.16
C TRP A 314 11.56 -2.15 -4.27
N LYS A 315 11.84 -2.91 -5.34
CA LYS A 315 13.17 -3.45 -5.63
C LYS A 315 14.07 -2.38 -6.27
N LEU A 316 14.46 -1.40 -5.46
CA LEU A 316 15.43 -0.33 -5.80
C LEU A 316 16.83 -0.86 -6.15
N ARG A 317 17.09 -2.18 -6.07
CA ARG A 317 18.35 -2.79 -6.54
C ARG A 317 18.52 -2.66 -8.06
N ARG A 318 17.48 -2.27 -8.80
CA ARG A 318 17.52 -2.08 -10.25
C ARG A 318 17.96 -0.67 -10.61
N PRO A 319 19.03 -0.49 -11.40
CA PRO A 319 19.55 0.83 -11.73
C PRO A 319 18.52 1.73 -12.42
N GLN A 320 17.71 1.18 -13.32
CA GLN A 320 16.68 1.92 -14.05
C GLN A 320 15.56 2.42 -13.13
N THR A 321 15.05 1.56 -12.24
CA THR A 321 14.02 1.94 -11.27
C THR A 321 14.56 2.93 -10.24
N ALA A 322 15.80 2.74 -9.78
CA ALA A 322 16.45 3.67 -8.86
C ALA A 322 16.66 5.05 -9.51
N ALA A 323 17.16 5.10 -10.74
CA ALA A 323 17.33 6.34 -11.50
C ALA A 323 16.00 7.06 -11.77
N ALA A 324 14.93 6.31 -12.09
CA ALA A 324 13.61 6.87 -12.25
C ALA A 324 13.13 7.56 -10.96
N LEU A 325 13.37 6.94 -9.79
CA LEU A 325 13.01 7.48 -8.47
C LEU A 325 14.06 8.46 -7.88
N GLY A 326 15.07 8.86 -8.66
CA GLY A 326 16.08 9.82 -8.23
C GLY A 326 16.98 9.30 -7.10
N VAL A 327 17.27 8.00 -7.09
CA VAL A 327 18.13 7.34 -6.10
C VAL A 327 19.29 6.66 -6.83
N SER A 328 20.53 6.82 -6.35
CA SER A 328 21.68 6.13 -6.93
C SER A 328 21.58 4.62 -6.71
N ALA A 329 21.86 3.84 -7.75
CA ALA A 329 21.97 2.40 -7.66
C ALA A 329 23.27 2.04 -6.91
N THR A 330 23.13 1.75 -5.62
CA THR A 330 24.17 1.10 -4.81
C THR A 330 23.84 -0.37 -4.63
#